data_AF-A0A951GAC2-F1
#
_entry.id   AF-A0A951GAC2-F1
#
_cell.length_a   1.000
_cell.length_b   1.000
_cell.length_c   1.000
_cell.angle_alpha   90.00
_cell.angle_beta   90.00
_cell.angle_gamma   90.00
#
_symmetry.space_group_name_H-M   'P 1'
#
loop_
_entity.id
_entity.type
_entity.pdbx_description
1 polymer ?
#
loop_
_entity_poly.entity_id
_entity_poly.type
_entity_poly.pdbx_seq_one_letter_code
_entity_poly.pdbx_strand_id
1 'polypeptide(L)'
;MASEVEIERALAAVAATLNDQKLDHFDTGHVQEVVTEALGGEPRLTVDDGGGLHDPSGTRVGAIRRTPSGEWIGERQNETAERADTAIPPEPEQTGLGGLLSKLKS
;
A
#
# COMPACT_ATOMS: atom_id res chain seq x y z
N MET A 1 -20.40 -2.74 7.50
CA MET A 1 -19.10 -2.05 7.45
C MET A 1 -18.02 -3.10 7.58
N ALA A 2 -17.03 -3.13 6.68
CA ALA A 2 -15.92 -4.06 6.77
C ALA A 2 -15.06 -3.74 8.01
N SER A 3 -14.61 -4.76 8.72
CA SER A 3 -13.68 -4.60 9.83
C SER A 3 -12.28 -4.20 9.35
N GLU A 4 -11.45 -3.69 10.27
CA GLU A 4 -10.06 -3.32 9.97
C GLU A 4 -9.27 -4.48 9.37
N VAL A 5 -9.43 -5.68 9.94
CA VAL A 5 -8.78 -6.91 9.46
C VAL A 5 -9.24 -7.28 8.04
N GLU A 6 -10.52 -7.07 7.73
CA GLU A 6 -11.06 -7.31 6.39
C GLU A 6 -10.48 -6.33 5.37
N ILE A 7 -10.34 -5.05 5.73
CA ILE A 7 -9.76 -4.02 4.86
C ILE A 7 -8.28 -4.33 4.60
N GLU A 8 -7.50 -4.64 5.64
CA GLU A 8 -6.08 -5.00 5.49
C GLU A 8 -5.91 -6.26 4.64
N ARG A 9 -6.75 -7.28 4.87
CA ARG A 9 -6.75 -8.50 4.06
C ARG A 9 -7.07 -8.23 2.60
N ALA A 10 -8.05 -7.37 2.32
CA ALA A 10 -8.41 -6.99 0.95
C ALA A 10 -7.27 -6.24 0.26
N LEU A 11 -6.67 -5.24 0.93
CA LEU A 11 -5.52 -4.49 0.41
C LEU A 11 -4.33 -5.41 0.11
N ALA A 12 -4.00 -6.32 1.03
CA ALA A 12 -2.91 -7.28 0.86
C ALA A 12 -3.19 -8.26 -0.29
N ALA A 13 -4.42 -8.76 -0.40
CA ALA A 13 -4.82 -9.66 -1.49
C ALA A 13 -4.70 -8.97 -2.86
N VAL A 14 -5.17 -7.73 -2.98
CA VAL A 14 -5.04 -6.95 -4.22
C VAL A 14 -3.57 -6.73 -4.57
N ALA A 15 -2.78 -6.20 -3.64
CA ALA A 15 -1.36 -5.95 -3.88
C ALA A 15 -0.63 -7.23 -4.31
N ALA A 16 -0.84 -8.34 -3.58
CA ALA A 16 -0.24 -9.63 -3.94
C ALA A 16 -0.66 -10.08 -5.34
N THR A 17 -1.95 -9.97 -5.67
CA THR A 17 -2.49 -10.40 -6.96
C THR A 17 -1.96 -9.57 -8.12
N LEU A 18 -1.93 -8.24 -7.97
CA LEU A 18 -1.42 -7.34 -9.02
C LEU A 18 0.09 -7.53 -9.25
N ASN A 19 0.86 -7.77 -8.19
CA ASN A 19 2.29 -8.06 -8.29
C ASN A 19 2.57 -9.44 -8.90
N ASP A 20 1.81 -10.48 -8.52
CA ASP A 20 1.95 -11.83 -9.07
C ASP A 20 1.66 -11.85 -10.58
N GLN A 21 0.59 -11.16 -10.98
CA GLN A 21 0.21 -11.00 -12.39
C GLN A 21 1.09 -10.01 -13.16
N LYS A 22 2.01 -9.30 -12.49
CA LYS A 22 2.89 -8.27 -13.06
C LYS A 22 2.14 -7.25 -13.91
N LEU A 23 0.96 -6.85 -13.45
CA LEU A 23 0.14 -5.88 -14.18
C LEU A 23 0.82 -4.51 -14.12
N ASP A 24 1.03 -3.90 -15.29
CA ASP A 24 1.62 -2.56 -15.37
C ASP A 24 0.55 -1.46 -15.17
N HIS A 25 -0.71 -1.82 -15.41
CA HIS A 25 -1.86 -0.92 -15.38
C HIS A 25 -2.82 -1.24 -14.24
N PHE A 26 -3.46 -0.21 -13.68
CA PHE A 26 -4.58 -0.37 -12.77
C PHE A 26 -5.84 -0.67 -13.58
N ASP A 27 -6.54 -1.75 -13.25
CA ASP A 27 -7.85 -2.09 -13.80
C ASP A 27 -8.86 -2.16 -12.66
N THR A 28 -9.74 -1.17 -12.60
CA THR A 28 -10.71 -1.00 -11.50
C THR A 28 -11.65 -2.18 -11.39
N GLY A 29 -12.07 -2.76 -12.52
CA GLY A 29 -12.97 -3.91 -12.56
C GLY A 29 -12.33 -5.16 -11.96
N HIS A 30 -11.13 -5.49 -12.42
CA HIS A 30 -10.34 -6.59 -11.92
C HIS A 30 -10.02 -6.45 -10.43
N VAL A 31 -9.61 -5.24 -10.00
CA VAL A 31 -9.31 -4.98 -8.59
C VAL A 31 -10.56 -5.11 -7.72
N GLN A 32 -11.73 -4.66 -8.19
CA GLN A 32 -13.00 -4.85 -7.50
C GLN A 32 -13.34 -6.34 -7.33
N GLU A 33 -13.07 -7.18 -8.33
CA GLU A 33 -13.26 -8.62 -8.24
C GLU A 33 -12.38 -9.23 -7.15
N VAL A 34 -11.07 -8.91 -7.15
CA VAL A 34 -10.13 -9.41 -6.13
C VAL A 34 -10.53 -8.98 -4.72
N VAL A 35 -10.95 -7.73 -4.54
CA VAL A 35 -11.47 -7.23 -3.24
C VAL A 35 -12.70 -8.03 -2.81
N THR A 36 -13.62 -8.27 -3.73
CA THR A 36 -14.86 -9.01 -3.43
C THR A 36 -14.55 -10.44 -3.03
N GLU A 37 -13.64 -11.12 -3.75
CA GLU A 37 -13.20 -12.48 -3.42
C GLU A 37 -12.48 -12.54 -2.07
N ALA A 38 -11.60 -11.58 -1.77
CA ALA A 38 -10.88 -11.50 -0.50
C ALA A 38 -11.82 -11.36 0.72
N LEU A 39 -12.99 -10.76 0.50
CA LEU A 39 -14.05 -10.56 1.49
C LEU A 39 -15.08 -11.69 1.51
N GLY A 40 -14.82 -12.80 0.84
CA GLY A 40 -15.71 -13.96 0.83
C GLY A 40 -16.86 -13.88 -0.18
N GLY A 41 -16.72 -13.06 -1.23
CA GLY A 41 -17.68 -12.94 -2.32
C GLY A 41 -18.73 -11.85 -2.14
N GLU A 42 -18.68 -11.09 -1.04
CA GLU A 42 -19.61 -9.98 -0.78
C GLU A 42 -18.95 -8.63 -1.10
N PRO A 43 -19.60 -7.76 -1.91
CA PRO A 43 -19.06 -6.45 -2.28
C PRO A 43 -19.22 -5.46 -1.12
N ARG A 44 -18.47 -5.68 -0.03
CA ARG A 44 -18.51 -4.85 1.19
C ARG A 44 -17.65 -3.58 1.06
N LEU A 45 -16.79 -3.51 0.05
CA LEU A 45 -15.94 -2.37 -0.28
C LEU A 45 -16.03 -2.08 -1.78
N THR A 46 -15.92 -0.81 -2.14
CA THR A 46 -15.90 -0.33 -3.54
C THR A 46 -14.54 0.25 -3.90
N VAL A 47 -14.11 0.01 -5.14
CA VAL A 47 -12.85 0.50 -5.69
C VAL A 47 -13.12 1.61 -6.70
N ASP A 48 -12.40 2.72 -6.56
CA ASP A 48 -12.39 3.84 -7.51
C ASP A 48 -11.23 3.74 -8.51
N ASP A 49 -11.35 4.44 -9.65
CA ASP A 49 -10.35 4.51 -10.72
C ASP A 49 -8.98 5.04 -10.26
N GLY A 50 -8.95 5.85 -9.20
CA GLY A 50 -7.73 6.28 -8.53
C GLY A 50 -7.14 5.27 -7.55
N GLY A 51 -7.64 4.03 -7.52
CA GLY A 51 -7.21 2.99 -6.59
C GLY A 51 -7.70 3.18 -5.16
N GLY A 52 -8.66 4.07 -4.92
CA GLY A 52 -9.28 4.25 -3.60
C GLY A 52 -10.19 3.09 -3.22
N LEU A 53 -10.08 2.58 -1.99
CA LEU A 53 -11.06 1.68 -1.40
C LEU A 53 -12.00 2.48 -0.51
N HIS A 54 -13.31 2.30 -0.74
CA HIS A 54 -14.38 2.99 -0.04
C HIS A 54 -15.28 1.99 0.70
N ASP A 55 -15.76 2.38 1.89
CA ASP A 55 -16.80 1.64 2.60
C ASP A 55 -18.20 1.95 2.01
N PRO A 56 -19.26 1.21 2.41
CA PRO A 56 -20.62 1.48 1.96
C PRO A 56 -21.16 2.89 2.28
N SER A 57 -20.57 3.58 3.25
CA SER A 57 -20.88 4.97 3.60
C SER A 57 -20.20 5.99 2.67
N GLY A 58 -19.32 5.53 1.77
CA GLY A 58 -18.54 6.35 0.85
C GLY A 58 -17.20 6.83 1.42
N THR A 59 -16.87 6.49 2.67
CA THR A 59 -15.61 6.91 3.30
C THR A 59 -14.45 6.13 2.71
N ARG A 60 -13.39 6.84 2.33
CA ARG A 60 -12.17 6.20 1.84
C ARG A 60 -11.42 5.56 3.02
N VAL A 61 -11.25 4.24 2.97
CA VAL A 61 -10.59 3.44 4.01
C VAL A 61 -9.22 2.91 3.58
N GLY A 62 -8.90 2.99 2.29
CA GLY A 62 -7.62 2.53 1.75
C GLY A 62 -7.31 3.08 0.37
N ALA A 63 -6.09 2.80 -0.08
CA ALA A 63 -5.59 3.17 -1.40
C ALA A 63 -4.64 2.08 -1.91
N ILE A 64 -4.83 1.65 -3.15
CA ILE A 64 -3.89 0.84 -3.90
C ILE A 64 -3.08 1.80 -4.79
N ARG A 65 -1.75 1.74 -4.72
CA ARG A 65 -0.87 2.55 -5.56
C ARG A 65 0.32 1.76 -6.06
N ARG A 66 0.86 2.17 -7.20
CA ARG A 66 2.10 1.63 -7.75
C ARG A 66 3.30 2.46 -7.29
N THR A 67 4.33 1.80 -6.79
CA THR A 67 5.58 2.45 -6.38
C THR A 67 6.41 2.86 -7.60
N PRO A 68 7.39 3.78 -7.45
CA PRO A 68 8.33 4.11 -8.52
C PRO A 68 9.13 2.90 -9.03
N SER A 69 9.29 1.87 -8.19
CA SER A 69 9.95 0.60 -8.53
C SER A 69 9.06 -0.33 -9.38
N GLY A 70 7.77 0.02 -9.54
CA GLY A 70 6.80 -0.75 -10.32
C GLY A 70 5.97 -1.75 -9.52
N GLU A 71 6.14 -1.81 -8.20
CA GLU A 71 5.40 -2.72 -7.30
C GLU A 71 4.06 -2.12 -6.87
N TRP A 72 3.02 -2.94 -6.75
CA TRP A 72 1.74 -2.53 -6.19
C TRP A 72 1.76 -2.64 -4.67
N ILE A 73 1.32 -1.59 -3.98
CA ILE A 73 1.16 -1.56 -2.53
C ILE A 73 -0.24 -1.12 -2.16
N GLY A 74 -0.80 -1.77 -1.13
CA GLY A 74 -2.03 -1.34 -0.48
C GLY A 74 -1.70 -0.55 0.77
N GLU A 75 -2.20 0.67 0.86
CA GLU A 75 -2.03 1.56 1.99
C GLU A 75 -3.38 1.82 2.65
N ARG A 76 -3.39 1.73 3.96
CA ARG A 76 -4.59 1.94 4.75
C ARG A 76 -4.72 3.42 5.08
N GLN A 77 -5.88 4.00 4.79
CA GLN A 77 -6.19 5.39 5.15
C GLN A 77 -7.15 5.34 6.33
N ASN A 78 -6.64 5.56 7.53
CA ASN A 78 -7.44 5.60 8.74
C ASN A 78 -7.38 6.99 9.32
N GLU A 79 -8.53 7.66 9.45
CA GLU A 79 -8.66 8.94 10.18
C GLU A 79 -8.16 8.80 11.63
N THR A 80 -8.17 7.59 12.21
CA THR A 80 -7.60 7.34 13.56
C THR A 80 -6.07 7.25 13.55
N ALA A 81 -5.45 6.83 12.44
CA ALA A 81 -3.99 6.78 12.30
C ALA A 81 -3.38 8.17 12.11
N GLU A 82 -4.15 9.16 11.65
CA GLU A 82 -3.70 10.57 11.63
C GLU A 82 -3.51 11.16 13.05
N ARG A 83 -3.99 10.48 14.11
CA ARG A 83 -3.63 10.80 15.51
C ARG A 83 -2.49 9.94 16.06
N ALA A 84 -2.07 8.90 15.36
CA ALA A 84 -0.97 8.04 15.78
C ALA A 84 0.26 8.38 14.93
N ASP A 85 1.00 9.38 15.41
CA ASP A 85 2.38 9.70 15.08
C ASP A 85 3.20 8.41 14.85
N THR A 86 3.22 7.91 13.61
CA THR A 86 4.14 6.85 13.21
C THR A 86 5.35 7.57 12.66
N ALA A 87 6.28 7.86 13.57
CA ALA A 87 7.64 8.23 13.24
C ALA A 87 8.18 7.22 12.22
N ILE A 88 8.36 7.65 10.98
CA ILE A 88 9.22 6.94 10.03
C ILE A 88 10.63 7.07 10.61
N PRO A 89 11.29 5.99 11.06
CA PRO A 89 12.70 6.08 11.38
C PRO A 89 13.43 6.47 10.08
N PRO A 90 14.24 7.54 10.05
CA PRO A 90 15.01 7.87 8.87
C PRO A 90 15.88 6.67 8.50
N GLU A 91 15.90 6.35 7.21
CA GLU A 91 16.69 5.26 6.64
C GLU A 91 18.14 5.32 7.15
N PRO A 92 18.77 4.18 7.52
CA PRO A 92 20.17 4.19 7.87
C PRO A 92 20.99 4.55 6.63
N GLU A 93 21.67 5.70 6.66
CA GLU A 93 22.62 6.14 5.64
C GLU A 93 23.65 5.02 5.38
N GLN A 94 23.43 4.26 4.32
CA GLN A 94 24.45 3.40 3.73
C GLN A 94 25.41 4.26 2.91
N THR A 95 26.35 4.93 3.56
CA THR A 95 27.49 5.57 2.88
C THR A 95 28.81 5.00 3.37
N GLY A 96 29.30 4.00 2.63
CA GLY A 96 30.66 3.99 2.09
C GLY A 96 31.83 3.77 3.05
N LEU A 97 32.18 2.50 3.28
CA LEU A 97 33.58 2.09 3.41
C LEU A 97 34.28 2.33 2.06
N GLY A 98 34.99 3.46 1.91
CA GLY A 98 35.73 3.76 0.68
C GLY A 98 36.42 5.11 0.68
N GLY A 99 37.49 5.26 1.47
CA GLY A 99 38.26 6.50 1.51
C GLY A 99 39.58 6.38 2.28
N LEU A 100 40.50 5.60 1.73
CA LEU A 100 41.90 5.48 2.15
C LEU A 100 42.59 6.83 2.32
N LEU A 101 43.42 6.91 3.37
CA LEU A 101 44.74 7.56 3.40
C LEU A 101 44.86 8.95 2.73
N SER A 102 44.94 10.02 3.55
CA SER A 102 46.01 11.00 3.39
C SER A 102 46.13 12.02 4.52
N LYS A 103 47.35 12.04 5.08
CA LYS A 103 48.07 13.19 5.68
C LYS A 103 47.68 13.56 7.12
N LEU A 104 48.44 13.19 8.14
CA LEU A 104 49.80 13.65 8.51
C LEU A 104 49.82 15.09 9.07
N LYS A 105 49.87 15.17 10.41
CA LYS A 105 50.81 15.97 11.22
C LYS A 105 50.87 17.49 10.99
N SER A 106 50.43 18.27 11.98
CA SER A 106 51.28 19.10 12.85
C SER A 106 50.48 19.63 14.02
#